data_AF-A0A4V2WJ04-F1
#
_entry.id   AF-A0A4V2WJ04-F1
#
_cell.length_a   1.000
_cell.length_b   1.000
_cell.length_c   1.000
_cell.angle_alpha   90.00
_cell.angle_beta   90.00
_cell.angle_gamma   90.00
#
_symmetry.space_group_name_H-M   'P 1'
#
loop_
_entity.id
_entity.type
_entity.pdbx_description
1 polymer ?
#
loop_
_entity_poly.entity_id
_entity_poly.type
_entity_poly.pdbx_seq_one_letter_code
_entity_poly.pdbx_strand_id
1 'polypeptide(L)'
;MKIDGTSISPVGSVQAAIRVSQTSKVNTASEKDQLAVSENAQVFQKLLQKMKEMPDIRDDRVRVISEQIANGEFNLDAASIAEGILSPNGMEGK
;
A
#
# COMPACT_ATOMS: atom_id res chain seq x y z
N MET A 1 3.51 58.75 74.39
CA MET A 1 3.49 58.83 72.91
C MET A 1 4.35 57.70 72.37
N LYS A 2 3.80 56.89 71.46
CA LYS A 2 4.45 55.73 70.83
C LYS A 2 5.42 56.23 69.75
N ILE A 3 6.60 55.62 69.63
CA ILE A 3 7.51 55.81 68.49
C ILE A 3 7.45 54.53 67.65
N ASP A 4 6.90 54.64 66.45
CA ASP A 4 6.66 53.53 65.54
C ASP A 4 7.96 53.08 64.84
N GLY A 5 8.20 51.77 64.85
CA GLY A 5 9.39 51.14 64.29
C GLY A 5 9.40 51.19 62.75
N THR A 6 10.47 51.73 62.19
CA THR A 6 10.76 51.60 60.75
C THR A 6 11.71 50.43 60.54
N SER A 7 11.20 49.38 59.91
CA SER A 7 11.91 48.18 59.48
C SER A 7 12.77 48.48 58.25
N ILE A 8 14.08 48.20 58.33
CA ILE A 8 14.99 48.25 57.17
C ILE A 8 15.07 46.85 56.53
N SER A 9 14.77 46.77 55.24
CA SER A 9 14.83 45.52 54.46
C SER A 9 16.28 45.07 54.22
N PRO A 10 16.57 43.75 54.23
CA PRO A 10 17.92 43.26 54.00
C PRO A 10 18.29 43.36 52.50
N VAL A 11 19.49 43.85 52.22
CA VAL A 11 20.13 43.77 50.91
C VAL A 11 20.75 42.38 50.72
N GLY A 12 20.20 41.61 49.78
CA GLY A 12 20.76 40.35 49.30
C GLY A 12 20.16 40.06 47.93
N SER A 13 20.91 39.73 46.88
CA SER A 13 21.85 38.62 46.82
C SER A 13 22.74 38.74 45.58
N VAL A 14 24.04 38.48 45.74
CA VAL A 14 24.95 38.16 44.63
C VAL A 14 24.81 36.67 44.34
N GLN A 15 24.51 36.26 43.10
CA GLN A 15 24.70 34.92 42.51
C GLN A 15 24.01 34.91 41.12
N ALA A 16 24.49 34.31 40.04
CA ALA A 16 25.72 33.62 39.69
C ALA A 16 25.70 33.48 38.14
N ALA A 17 26.85 33.60 37.48
CA ALA A 17 26.97 33.28 36.06
C ALA A 17 26.86 31.75 35.86
N ILE A 18 25.85 31.29 35.10
CA ILE A 18 25.70 29.90 34.63
C ILE A 18 25.18 29.98 33.18
N ARG A 19 26.08 30.00 32.19
CA ARG A 19 26.50 28.87 31.33
C ARG A 19 25.33 28.13 30.66
N VAL A 20 25.27 28.17 29.33
CA VAL A 20 25.44 27.02 28.43
C VAL A 20 25.18 27.50 26.99
N SER A 21 26.20 27.34 26.15
CA SER A 21 26.15 27.48 24.70
C SER A 21 25.00 26.67 24.11
N GLN A 22 24.14 27.33 23.34
CA GLN A 22 23.16 26.67 22.47
C GLN A 22 23.88 25.64 21.60
N THR A 23 23.72 24.36 21.93
CA THR A 23 24.11 23.29 21.03
C THR A 23 23.08 23.27 19.91
N SER A 24 23.54 23.49 18.68
CA SER A 24 22.75 23.32 17.48
C SER A 24 22.16 21.91 17.51
N LYS A 25 20.82 21.80 17.53
CA LYS A 25 20.16 20.52 17.27
C LYS A 25 20.64 20.04 15.91
N VAL A 26 21.58 19.09 15.90
CA VAL A 26 21.82 18.26 14.74
C VAL A 26 20.52 17.50 14.56
N ASN A 27 19.76 17.89 13.55
CA ASN A 27 18.67 17.07 13.04
C ASN A 27 19.34 15.79 12.54
N THR A 28 19.46 14.80 13.42
CA THR A 28 19.62 13.42 13.01
C THR A 28 18.40 13.12 12.17
N ALA A 29 18.56 13.22 10.86
CA ALA A 29 17.57 12.75 9.92
C ALA A 29 17.24 11.34 10.37
N SER A 30 16.05 11.15 10.93
CA SER A 30 15.51 9.84 11.19
C SER A 30 15.55 9.15 9.84
N GLU A 31 16.44 8.18 9.65
CA GLU A 31 16.39 7.28 8.52
C GLU A 31 15.02 6.61 8.62
N LYS A 32 14.06 7.18 7.88
CA LYS A 32 12.73 6.61 7.76
C LYS A 32 12.94 5.29 7.04
N ASP A 33 12.51 4.19 7.64
CA ASP A 33 12.49 2.89 6.97
C ASP A 33 11.87 3.05 5.58
N GLN A 34 12.66 2.76 4.56
CA GLN A 34 12.22 2.82 3.16
C GLN A 34 11.85 1.41 2.71
N LEU A 35 10.56 1.19 2.45
CA LEU A 35 10.09 -0.03 1.81
C LEU A 35 10.30 0.07 0.30
N ALA A 36 11.40 -0.47 -0.21
CA ALA A 36 11.65 -0.55 -1.65
C ALA A 36 10.95 -1.78 -2.24
N VAL A 37 9.82 -1.57 -2.93
CA VAL A 37 9.13 -2.63 -3.67
C VAL A 37 9.79 -2.78 -5.04
N SER A 38 10.32 -3.98 -5.34
CA SER A 38 10.88 -4.31 -6.66
C SER A 38 9.91 -3.93 -7.78
N GLU A 39 10.43 -3.33 -8.86
CA GLU A 39 9.64 -2.93 -10.03
C GLU A 39 8.77 -4.10 -10.55
N ASN A 40 9.34 -5.30 -10.59
CA ASN A 40 8.63 -6.52 -11.00
C ASN A 40 7.43 -6.84 -10.10
N ALA A 41 7.56 -6.64 -8.79
CA ALA A 41 6.49 -6.90 -7.84
C ALA A 41 5.35 -5.88 -7.98
N GLN A 42 5.66 -4.62 -8.29
CA GLN A 42 4.65 -3.60 -8.56
C GLN A 42 3.85 -3.92 -9.84
N VAL A 43 4.52 -4.40 -10.88
CA VAL A 43 3.88 -4.83 -12.13
C VAL A 43 2.98 -6.04 -11.88
N PHE A 44 3.48 -7.04 -11.14
CA PHE A 44 2.72 -8.23 -10.79
C PHE A 44 1.46 -7.90 -9.98
N GLN A 45 1.55 -6.99 -9.00
CA GLN A 45 0.40 -6.58 -8.21
C GLN A 45 -0.66 -5.87 -9.04
N LYS A 46 -0.26 -5.02 -9.99
CA LYS A 46 -1.19 -4.38 -10.95
C LYS A 46 -1.89 -5.42 -11.83
N LEU A 47 -1.15 -6.42 -12.30
CA LEU A 47 -1.72 -7.53 -13.09
C LEU A 47 -2.75 -8.32 -12.26
N LEU A 48 -2.44 -8.67 -11.02
CA LEU A 48 -3.37 -9.35 -10.12
C LEU A 48 -4.63 -8.55 -9.83
N GLN A 49 -4.51 -7.24 -9.60
CA GLN A 49 -5.68 -6.37 -9.41
C GLN A 49 -6.56 -6.35 -10.66
N LYS A 50 -5.94 -6.21 -11.84
CA LYS A 50 -6.67 -6.20 -13.11
C LYS A 50 -7.32 -7.55 -13.44
N MET A 51 -6.72 -8.66 -13.02
CA MET A 51 -7.36 -9.98 -13.11
C MET A 51 -8.57 -10.10 -12.19
N LYS A 52 -8.51 -9.56 -10.98
CA LYS A 52 -9.66 -9.56 -10.04
C LYS A 52 -10.81 -8.65 -10.49
N GLU A 53 -10.51 -7.58 -11.21
CA GLU A 53 -11.52 -6.67 -11.78
C GLU A 53 -12.19 -7.25 -13.03
N MET A 54 -11.55 -8.22 -13.68
CA MET A 54 -12.15 -8.89 -14.83
C MET A 54 -13.30 -9.79 -14.37
N PRO A 55 -14.45 -9.77 -15.05
CA PRO A 55 -15.54 -10.68 -14.71
C PRO A 55 -15.08 -12.12 -14.93
N ASP A 56 -15.40 -12.99 -13.95
CA ASP A 56 -15.10 -14.43 -14.00
C ASP A 56 -15.68 -15.07 -15.28
N ILE A 57 -16.84 -14.57 -15.73
CA ILE A 57 -17.53 -15.03 -16.92
C ILE A 57 -17.54 -13.90 -17.94
N ARG A 58 -17.07 -14.21 -19.17
CA ARG A 58 -17.17 -13.28 -20.31
C ARG A 58 -18.52 -13.48 -21.00
N ASP A 59 -19.56 -12.92 -20.43
CA ASP A 59 -20.96 -13.08 -20.91
C ASP A 59 -21.12 -12.81 -22.42
N ASP A 60 -20.43 -11.80 -22.96
CA ASP A 60 -20.50 -11.50 -24.40
C ASP A 60 -20.01 -12.67 -25.27
N ARG A 61 -18.95 -13.36 -24.84
CA ARG A 61 -18.43 -14.55 -25.56
C ARG A 61 -19.40 -15.72 -25.44
N VAL A 62 -19.96 -15.92 -24.25
CA VAL A 62 -20.94 -16.99 -23.99
C VAL A 62 -22.18 -16.78 -24.86
N ARG A 63 -22.71 -15.55 -24.91
CA ARG A 63 -23.89 -15.21 -25.70
C ARG A 63 -23.68 -15.49 -27.19
N VAL A 64 -22.57 -15.02 -27.77
CA VAL A 64 -22.24 -15.24 -29.19
C VAL A 64 -22.13 -16.73 -29.52
N ILE A 65 -21.43 -17.51 -28.69
CA ILE A 65 -21.29 -18.95 -28.91
C ILE A 65 -22.66 -19.65 -28.77
N SER A 66 -23.47 -19.24 -27.78
CA SER A 66 -24.82 -19.79 -27.59
C SER A 66 -25.72 -19.54 -28.80
N GLU A 67 -25.65 -18.34 -29.38
CA GLU A 67 -26.37 -17.99 -30.60
C GLU A 67 -25.88 -18.81 -31.81
N GLN A 68 -24.57 -18.99 -31.97
CA GLN A 68 -23.99 -19.83 -33.04
C GLN A 68 -24.43 -21.29 -32.92
N ILE A 69 -24.51 -21.82 -31.69
CA ILE A 69 -25.02 -23.17 -31.42
C ILE A 69 -26.52 -23.25 -31.77
N ALA A 70 -27.31 -22.26 -31.36
CA ALA A 70 -28.75 -22.22 -31.65
C ALA A 70 -29.04 -22.12 -33.16
N ASN A 71 -28.22 -21.39 -33.90
CA ASN A 71 -28.31 -21.23 -35.35
C ASN A 71 -27.73 -22.43 -36.14
N GLY A 72 -27.08 -23.39 -35.46
CA GLY A 72 -26.45 -24.55 -36.09
C GLY A 72 -25.17 -24.24 -36.88
N GLU A 73 -24.60 -23.04 -36.73
CA GLU A 73 -23.38 -22.60 -37.42
C GLU A 73 -22.11 -22.92 -36.62
N PHE A 74 -22.26 -23.43 -35.40
CA PHE A 74 -21.12 -23.82 -34.57
C PHE A 74 -20.42 -25.06 -35.16
N ASN A 75 -19.34 -24.82 -35.90
CA ASN A 75 -18.49 -25.85 -36.46
C ASN A 75 -17.16 -25.93 -35.70
N LEU A 76 -16.87 -27.09 -35.11
CA LEU A 76 -15.65 -27.34 -34.34
C LEU A 76 -14.80 -28.40 -35.04
N ASP A 77 -13.51 -28.11 -35.21
CA ASP A 77 -12.59 -29.06 -35.83
C ASP A 77 -12.21 -30.21 -34.88
N ALA A 78 -11.99 -31.40 -35.45
CA ALA A 78 -11.61 -32.59 -34.70
C ALA A 78 -10.26 -32.42 -33.99
N ALA A 79 -9.34 -31.64 -34.58
CA ALA A 79 -8.06 -31.32 -33.93
C ALA A 79 -8.26 -30.46 -32.68
N SER A 80 -9.17 -29.47 -32.73
CA SER A 80 -9.50 -28.62 -31.57
C SER A 80 -10.14 -29.41 -30.43
N ILE A 81 -10.95 -30.42 -30.75
CA ILE A 81 -11.52 -31.34 -29.75
C ILE A 81 -10.41 -32.16 -29.08
N ALA A 82 -9.51 -32.75 -29.87
CA ALA A 82 -8.39 -33.52 -29.35
C ALA A 82 -7.46 -32.67 -28.48
N GLU A 83 -7.19 -31.43 -28.88
CA GLU A 83 -6.42 -30.46 -28.10
C GLU A 83 -7.08 -30.15 -26.75
N GLY A 84 -8.40 -29.97 -26.72
CA GLY A 84 -9.15 -29.75 -25.47
C GLY A 84 -9.08 -30.96 -24.51
N ILE A 85 -9.07 -32.18 -25.04
CA ILE A 85 -8.98 -33.43 -24.26
C ILE A 85 -7.56 -33.65 -23.74
N LEU A 86 -6.54 -33.38 -24.56
CA LEU A 86 -5.13 -33.66 -24.25
C LEU A 86 -4.45 -32.53 -23.49
N SER A 87 -5.06 -31.34 -23.43
CA SER A 87 -4.52 -30.22 -22.68
C SER A 87 -4.58 -30.51 -21.16
N PRO A 88 -3.45 -30.52 -20.44
CA PRO A 88 -3.39 -30.87 -19.02
C PRO A 88 -4.21 -29.92 -18.13
N ASN A 89 -4.51 -28.71 -18.62
CA ASN A 89 -5.31 -27.71 -17.91
C ASN A 89 -6.83 -27.94 -18.01
N GLY A 90 -7.30 -28.86 -18.88
CA GLY A 90 -8.73 -29.14 -19.07
C GLY A 90 -9.33 -30.13 -18.05
N MET A 91 -8.48 -30.78 -17.25
CA MET A 91 -8.87 -31.81 -16.26
C MET A 91 -8.38 -31.51 -14.83
N GLU A 92 -8.04 -30.27 -14.51
CA GLU A 92 -7.87 -29.86 -13.11
C GLU A 92 -9.07 -29.01 -12.68
N GLY A 93 -10.11 -29.70 -12.21
CA GLY A 93 -11.09 -29.07 -11.33
C GLY A 93 -10.36 -28.67 -10.04
N LYS A 94 -10.14 -27.37 -9.87
CA LYS A 94 -9.79 -26.72 -8.61
C LYS A 94 -10.90 -25.75 -8.24
#